data_AF-A0A5M4AT81-F1
#
_entry.id   AF-A0A5M4AT81-F1
#
_cell.length_a   1.000
_cell.length_b   1.000
_cell.length_c   1.000
_cell.angle_alpha   90.00
_cell.angle_beta   90.00
_cell.angle_gamma   90.00
#
_symmetry.space_group_name_H-M   'P 1'
#
loop_
_entity.id
_entity.type
_entity.pdbx_description
1 polymer ?
#
loop_
_entity_poly.entity_id
_entity_poly.type
_entity_poly.pdbx_seq_one_letter_code
_entity_poly.pdbx_strand_id
1 'polypeptide(L)'
;MKIQMLKIDGVKRLFVLNGDPKVVARGFALGSFVGMLPFPGFQMLISAVLASLLRFHKGAAIAGVFNTNVVTGVFVFAFNYWLGKKILGIDSSFHIPKQINIGFAKTVIEAGSDVFLSLLLGGFITGILAMFLGYYVSLSILTRKIKSKNED
;
A
#
# COMPACT_ATOMS: atom_id res chain seq x y z
N MET A 1 11.84 -9.56 -36.63
CA MET A 1 11.65 -9.91 -35.20
C MET A 1 12.37 -8.91 -34.28
N LYS A 2 12.02 -7.60 -34.34
CA LYS A 2 12.75 -6.52 -33.60
C LYS A 2 11.83 -5.62 -32.75
N ILE A 3 10.52 -5.89 -32.75
CA ILE A 3 9.49 -4.99 -32.17
C ILE A 3 9.14 -5.37 -30.72
N GLN A 4 9.46 -6.60 -30.27
CA GLN A 4 9.16 -7.05 -28.90
C GLN A 4 10.18 -6.58 -27.84
N MET A 5 11.42 -6.24 -28.22
CA MET A 5 12.44 -5.78 -27.26
C MET A 5 12.21 -4.35 -26.74
N LEU A 6 11.63 -3.46 -27.55
CA LEU A 6 11.48 -2.03 -27.22
C LEU A 6 10.43 -1.73 -26.13
N LYS A 7 9.44 -2.61 -25.91
CA LYS A 7 8.41 -2.39 -24.86
C LYS A 7 8.92 -2.66 -23.45
N ILE A 8 9.92 -3.54 -23.29
CA ILE A 8 10.43 -3.95 -21.97
C ILE A 8 11.28 -2.83 -21.35
N ASP A 9 11.99 -2.05 -22.17
CA ASP A 9 12.85 -0.96 -21.68
C ASP A 9 12.05 0.22 -21.10
N GLY A 10 10.86 0.51 -21.63
CA GLY A 10 9.97 1.55 -21.10
C GLY A 10 9.42 1.20 -19.72
N VAL A 11 8.99 -0.05 -19.52
CA VAL A 11 8.52 -0.55 -18.22
C VAL A 11 9.68 -0.68 -17.22
N LYS A 12 10.85 -1.15 -17.67
CA LYS A 12 12.06 -1.16 -16.82
C LYS A 12 12.49 0.25 -16.43
N ARG A 13 12.42 1.25 -17.32
CA ARG A 13 12.70 2.67 -17.00
C ARG A 13 11.69 3.27 -16.01
N LEU A 14 10.42 2.87 -16.07
CA LEU A 14 9.41 3.25 -15.08
C LEU A 14 9.72 2.69 -13.67
N PHE A 15 10.44 1.57 -13.58
CA PHE A 15 10.87 0.95 -12.32
C PHE A 15 12.35 1.18 -11.99
N VAL A 16 13.09 1.98 -12.76
CA VAL A 16 14.34 2.54 -12.26
C VAL A 16 13.95 3.65 -11.30
N LEU A 17 13.88 3.31 -10.01
CA LEU A 17 13.73 4.24 -8.90
C LEU A 17 15.01 5.09 -8.83
N ASN A 18 15.14 6.02 -9.78
CA ASN A 18 16.22 7.00 -9.86
C ASN A 18 16.01 8.02 -8.75
N GLY A 19 16.66 7.80 -7.61
CA GLY A 19 16.59 8.70 -6.46
C GLY A 19 17.36 8.11 -5.28
N ASP A 20 17.66 8.96 -4.29
CA ASP A 20 18.24 8.51 -3.02
C ASP A 20 17.42 7.32 -2.47
N PRO A 21 18.05 6.15 -2.21
CA PRO A 21 17.39 4.98 -1.64
C PRO A 21 16.49 5.30 -0.44
N LYS A 22 16.88 6.27 0.40
CA LYS A 22 16.08 6.69 1.55
C LYS A 22 14.80 7.38 1.13
N VAL A 23 14.83 8.23 0.11
CA VAL A 23 13.63 8.94 -0.42
C VAL A 23 12.67 7.95 -1.09
N VAL A 24 13.23 6.98 -1.81
CA VAL A 24 12.46 5.89 -2.42
C VAL A 24 11.81 5.01 -1.35
N ALA A 25 12.59 4.60 -0.34
CA ALA A 25 12.10 3.78 0.77
C ALA A 25 11.01 4.49 1.60
N ARG A 26 11.15 5.79 1.86
CA ARG A 26 10.11 6.61 2.50
C ARG A 26 8.83 6.66 1.66
N GLY A 27 8.97 6.80 0.35
CA GLY A 27 7.84 6.73 -0.58
C GLY A 27 7.11 5.39 -0.46
N PHE A 28 7.85 4.28 -0.58
CA PHE A 28 7.29 2.94 -0.46
C PHE A 28 6.59 2.71 0.89
N ALA A 29 7.23 3.09 1.99
CA ALA A 29 6.67 2.99 3.34
C ALA A 29 5.34 3.75 3.49
N LEU A 30 5.27 4.99 2.98
CA LEU A 30 4.04 5.78 2.95
C LEU A 30 2.94 5.08 2.14
N GLY A 31 3.30 4.54 0.98
CA GLY A 31 2.39 3.74 0.16
C GLY A 31 1.84 2.53 0.90
N SER A 32 2.71 1.78 1.57
CA SER A 32 2.32 0.59 2.35
C SER A 32 1.41 0.93 3.52
N PHE A 33 1.62 2.07 4.19
CA PHE A 33 0.69 2.60 5.19
C PHE A 33 -0.69 2.89 4.58
N VAL A 34 -0.72 3.70 3.51
CA VAL A 34 -1.98 4.08 2.85
C VAL A 34 -2.73 2.86 2.31
N GLY A 35 -2.02 1.83 1.84
CA GLY A 35 -2.59 0.58 1.37
C GLY A 35 -3.36 -0.22 2.44
N MET A 36 -3.08 0.00 3.73
CA MET A 36 -3.82 -0.64 4.83
C MET A 36 -5.12 0.10 5.19
N LEU A 37 -5.29 1.34 4.74
CA LEU A 37 -6.45 2.17 5.08
C LEU A 37 -7.67 1.82 4.22
N PRO A 38 -8.90 1.96 4.73
CA PRO A 38 -10.13 1.56 4.04
C PRO A 38 -10.61 2.58 2.99
N PHE A 39 -9.72 2.96 2.08
CA PHE A 39 -10.01 3.89 0.97
C PHE A 39 -9.86 3.22 -0.40
N PRO A 40 -10.55 2.09 -0.67
CA PRO A 40 -10.37 1.33 -1.90
C PRO A 40 -10.59 2.22 -3.12
N GLY A 41 -9.71 2.12 -4.12
CA GLY A 41 -9.74 2.95 -5.33
C GLY A 41 -9.10 4.34 -5.18
N PHE A 42 -9.08 4.93 -3.98
CA PHE A 42 -8.47 6.25 -3.73
C PHE A 42 -7.05 6.19 -3.17
N GLN A 43 -6.61 5.05 -2.66
CA GLN A 43 -5.28 4.87 -2.05
C GLN A 43 -4.12 5.35 -2.93
N MET A 44 -4.14 5.07 -4.24
CA MET A 44 -3.09 5.54 -5.15
C MET A 44 -3.02 7.07 -5.25
N LEU A 45 -4.19 7.72 -5.30
CA LEU A 45 -4.26 9.17 -5.36
C LEU A 45 -3.79 9.78 -4.04
N ILE A 46 -4.28 9.25 -2.91
CA ILE A 46 -3.87 9.67 -1.57
C ILE A 46 -2.36 9.49 -1.40
N SER A 47 -1.79 8.33 -1.77
CA SER A 47 -0.35 8.08 -1.63
C SER A 47 0.47 9.01 -2.51
N ALA A 48 0.05 9.27 -3.74
CA ALA A 48 0.75 10.16 -4.66
C ALA A 48 0.72 11.63 -4.20
N VAL A 49 -0.43 12.11 -3.70
CA VAL A 49 -0.58 13.46 -3.15
C VAL A 49 0.28 13.63 -1.90
N LEU A 50 0.17 12.71 -0.93
CA LEU A 50 0.96 12.75 0.30
C LEU A 50 2.46 12.65 -0.01
N ALA A 51 2.86 11.78 -0.93
CA ALA A 51 4.26 11.68 -1.36
C ALA A 51 4.75 13.00 -1.99
N SER A 52 3.90 13.69 -2.76
CA SER A 52 4.24 15.00 -3.32
C SER A 52 4.46 16.06 -2.24
N LEU A 53 3.57 16.12 -1.24
CA LEU A 53 3.64 17.09 -0.15
C LEU A 53 4.86 16.83 0.75
N LEU A 54 5.15 15.57 1.04
CA LEU A 54 6.29 15.14 1.88
C LEU A 54 7.62 15.07 1.11
N ARG A 55 7.62 15.39 -0.20
CA ARG A 55 8.80 15.29 -1.09
C ARG A 55 9.41 13.88 -1.12
N PHE A 56 8.57 12.86 -1.08
CA PHE A 56 8.95 11.45 -1.23
C PHE A 56 8.81 11.01 -2.70
N HIS A 57 9.36 9.84 -3.02
CA HIS A 57 9.26 9.31 -4.37
C HIS A 57 7.82 8.83 -4.67
N LYS A 58 7.11 9.55 -5.56
CA LYS A 58 5.71 9.28 -5.90
C LYS A 58 5.48 7.87 -6.46
N GLY A 59 6.33 7.43 -7.39
CA GLY A 59 6.24 6.08 -7.97
C GLY A 59 6.38 4.96 -6.92
N ALA A 60 7.36 5.08 -6.02
CA ALA A 60 7.52 4.18 -4.89
C ALA A 60 6.29 4.18 -3.96
N ALA A 61 5.68 5.34 -3.69
CA ALA A 61 4.47 5.44 -2.89
C ALA A 61 3.25 4.79 -3.55
N ILE A 62 3.09 4.92 -4.86
CA ILE A 62 2.03 4.19 -5.59
C ILE A 62 2.32 2.68 -5.56
N ALA A 63 3.57 2.27 -5.76
CA ALA A 63 3.96 0.86 -5.68
C ALA A 63 3.72 0.27 -4.29
N GLY A 64 3.98 1.04 -3.23
CA GLY A 64 3.75 0.62 -1.84
C GLY A 64 2.28 0.34 -1.51
N VAL A 65 1.33 1.00 -2.18
CA VAL A 65 -0.11 0.72 -2.03
C VAL A 65 -0.43 -0.72 -2.45
N PHE A 66 0.22 -1.21 -3.50
CA PHE A 66 0.05 -2.58 -4.02
C PHE A 66 0.90 -3.62 -3.29
N ASN A 67 1.35 -3.34 -2.06
CA ASN A 67 2.00 -4.35 -1.23
C ASN A 67 1.09 -5.57 -1.00
N THR A 68 -0.23 -5.34 -1.03
CA THR A 68 -1.26 -6.39 -0.99
C THR A 68 -1.86 -6.60 -2.38
N ASN A 69 -1.91 -7.84 -2.83
CA ASN A 69 -2.69 -8.24 -4.01
C ASN A 69 -4.16 -8.44 -3.63
N VAL A 70 -5.06 -8.65 -4.60
CA VAL A 70 -6.51 -8.79 -4.33
C VAL A 70 -6.81 -9.89 -3.32
N VAL A 71 -6.09 -11.01 -3.38
CA VAL A 71 -6.28 -12.15 -2.48
C VAL A 71 -5.84 -11.77 -1.06
N THR A 72 -4.64 -11.20 -0.90
CA THR A 72 -4.16 -10.78 0.42
C THR A 72 -4.93 -9.57 0.96
N GLY A 73 -5.50 -8.73 0.10
CA GLY A 73 -6.33 -7.59 0.47
C GLY A 73 -7.60 -8.00 1.22
N VAL A 74 -8.26 -9.10 0.81
CA VAL A 74 -9.43 -9.64 1.54
C VAL A 74 -9.02 -10.01 2.97
N PHE A 75 -7.91 -10.73 3.16
CA PHE A 75 -7.41 -11.11 4.47
C PHE A 75 -7.00 -9.91 5.32
N VAL A 76 -6.33 -8.92 4.71
CA VAL A 76 -5.90 -7.69 5.38
C VAL A 76 -7.09 -6.89 5.87
N PHE A 77 -8.10 -6.65 5.03
CA PHE A 77 -9.30 -5.91 5.46
C PHE A 77 -10.13 -6.69 6.48
N ALA A 78 -10.20 -8.02 6.37
CA ALA A 78 -10.80 -8.87 7.40
C ALA A 78 -10.08 -8.75 8.75
N PHE A 79 -8.75 -8.80 8.74
CA PHE A 79 -7.96 -8.66 9.95
C PHE A 79 -8.06 -7.24 10.54
N ASN A 80 -8.00 -6.21 9.70
CA ASN A 80 -8.16 -4.81 10.13
C ASN A 80 -9.54 -4.60 10.76
N TYR A 81 -10.61 -5.08 10.13
CA TYR A 81 -11.95 -4.99 10.68
C TYR A 81 -12.05 -5.72 12.02
N TRP A 82 -11.58 -6.97 12.09
CA TRP A 82 -11.58 -7.76 13.33
C TRP A 82 -10.81 -7.07 14.46
N LEU A 83 -9.62 -6.57 14.16
CA LEU A 83 -8.77 -5.89 15.12
C LEU A 83 -9.43 -4.61 15.64
N GLY A 84 -9.92 -3.77 14.74
CA GLY A 84 -10.56 -2.52 15.11
C GLY A 84 -11.86 -2.72 15.88
N LYS A 85 -12.74 -3.64 15.45
CA LYS A 85 -14.00 -3.90 16.18
C LYS A 85 -13.72 -4.40 17.60
N LYS A 86 -12.69 -5.24 17.76
CA LYS A 86 -12.28 -5.78 19.06
C LYS A 86 -11.77 -4.69 19.99
N ILE A 87 -10.99 -3.72 19.47
CA ILE A 87 -10.46 -2.61 20.26
C ILE A 87 -11.57 -1.60 20.60
N LEU A 88 -12.47 -1.31 19.65
CA LEU A 88 -13.56 -0.36 19.85
C LEU A 88 -14.73 -0.93 20.68
N GLY A 89 -14.75 -2.24 20.95
CA GLY A 89 -15.87 -2.89 21.62
C GLY A 89 -17.15 -2.90 20.77
N ILE A 90 -17.03 -2.84 19.44
CA ILE A 90 -18.16 -2.81 18.51
C ILE A 90 -18.61 -4.24 18.23
N ASP A 91 -19.87 -4.52 18.53
CA ASP A 91 -20.53 -5.77 18.14
C ASP A 91 -21.35 -5.58 16.87
N SER A 92 -20.71 -5.83 15.73
CA SER A 92 -21.35 -5.81 14.41
C SER A 92 -21.29 -7.18 13.76
N SER A 93 -22.42 -7.60 13.18
CA SER A 93 -22.61 -8.82 12.39
C SER A 93 -22.11 -8.69 10.94
N PHE A 94 -21.47 -7.57 10.59
CA PHE A 94 -20.90 -7.36 9.28
C PHE A 94 -19.78 -8.37 8.99
N HIS A 95 -19.83 -8.96 7.79
CA HIS A 95 -18.81 -9.87 7.29
C HIS A 95 -18.15 -9.27 6.06
N ILE A 96 -16.82 -9.33 6.03
CA ILE A 96 -16.04 -8.84 4.88
C ILE A 96 -16.37 -9.70 3.66
N PRO A 97 -16.70 -9.09 2.50
CA PRO A 97 -17.02 -9.83 1.29
C PRO A 97 -15.81 -10.63 0.81
N LYS A 98 -16.08 -11.76 0.13
CA LYS A 98 -15.03 -12.65 -0.40
C LYS A 98 -14.15 -12.00 -1.48
N GLN A 99 -14.56 -10.84 -2.00
CA GLN A 99 -13.82 -10.08 -3.00
C GLN A 99 -13.85 -8.59 -2.64
N ILE A 100 -12.68 -7.96 -2.69
CA ILE A 100 -12.54 -6.51 -2.54
C ILE A 100 -12.41 -5.92 -3.94
N ASN A 101 -13.40 -5.11 -4.34
CA ASN A 101 -13.45 -4.43 -5.62
C ASN A 101 -13.72 -2.93 -5.42
N ILE A 102 -13.86 -2.17 -6.51
CA ILE A 102 -14.14 -0.72 -6.44
C ILE A 102 -15.47 -0.43 -5.70
N GLY A 103 -16.44 -1.35 -5.74
CA GLY A 103 -17.68 -1.27 -4.99
C GLY A 103 -17.55 -1.51 -3.49
N PHE A 104 -16.38 -1.94 -2.99
CA PHE A 104 -16.17 -2.17 -1.56
C PHE A 104 -16.40 -0.90 -0.72
N ALA A 105 -16.08 0.28 -1.26
CA ALA A 105 -16.40 1.55 -0.60
C ALA A 105 -17.90 1.69 -0.30
N LYS A 106 -18.76 1.33 -1.26
CA LYS A 106 -20.22 1.37 -1.10
C LYS A 106 -20.68 0.39 -0.01
N THR A 107 -20.14 -0.83 -0.02
CA THR A 107 -20.43 -1.84 1.00
C THR A 107 -20.07 -1.36 2.41
N VAL A 108 -18.92 -0.71 2.58
CA VAL A 108 -18.50 -0.16 3.88
C VAL A 108 -19.39 0.99 4.33
N ILE A 109 -19.79 1.87 3.40
CA ILE A 109 -20.70 2.98 3.70
C ILE A 109 -22.09 2.46 4.11
N GLU A 110 -22.63 1.50 3.37
CA GLU A 110 -23.93 0.88 3.68
C GLU A 110 -23.92 0.11 5.00
N ALA A 111 -22.77 -0.46 5.38
CA ALA A 111 -22.59 -1.15 6.65
C ALA A 111 -22.51 -0.21 7.87
N GLY A 112 -22.34 1.10 7.64
CA GLY A 112 -22.38 2.13 8.67
C GLY A 112 -21.02 2.53 9.26
N SER A 113 -21.06 3.56 10.11
CA SER A 113 -19.87 4.18 10.71
C SER A 113 -19.04 3.20 11.53
N ASP A 114 -19.68 2.26 12.21
CA ASP A 114 -19.03 1.30 13.10
C ASP A 114 -18.07 0.39 12.34
N VAL A 115 -18.48 -0.05 11.14
CA VAL A 115 -17.64 -0.86 10.25
C VAL A 115 -16.49 -0.05 9.69
N PHE A 116 -16.77 1.18 9.24
CA PHE A 116 -15.74 2.09 8.74
C PHE A 116 -14.69 2.42 9.82
N LEU A 117 -15.12 2.76 11.05
CA LEU A 117 -14.22 3.08 12.17
C LEU A 117 -13.40 1.87 12.59
N SER A 118 -14.00 0.68 12.61
CA SER A 118 -13.28 -0.56 12.89
C SER A 118 -12.20 -0.82 11.83
N LEU A 119 -12.54 -0.71 10.55
CA LEU A 119 -11.58 -0.84 9.46
C LEU A 119 -10.48 0.24 9.53
N LEU A 120 -10.84 1.47 9.85
CA LEU A 120 -9.92 2.60 9.92
C LEU A 120 -8.91 2.42 11.06
N LEU A 121 -9.38 2.07 12.26
CA LEU A 121 -8.52 1.85 13.41
C LEU A 121 -7.58 0.66 13.20
N GLY A 122 -8.13 -0.49 12.76
CA GLY A 122 -7.31 -1.65 12.47
C GLY A 122 -6.30 -1.40 11.36
N GLY A 123 -6.74 -0.73 10.27
CA GLY A 123 -5.88 -0.33 9.16
C GLY A 123 -4.82 0.69 9.54
N PHE A 124 -5.09 1.58 10.50
CA PHE A 124 -4.10 2.50 11.03
C PHE A 124 -3.01 1.75 11.79
N ILE A 125 -3.39 0.82 12.67
CA ILE A 125 -2.46 0.01 13.48
C ILE A 125 -1.59 -0.87 12.56
N THR A 126 -2.21 -1.64 11.68
CA THR A 126 -1.48 -2.50 10.73
C THR A 126 -0.71 -1.68 9.71
N GLY A 127 -1.22 -0.51 9.34
CA GLY A 127 -0.56 0.48 8.50
C GLY A 127 0.76 0.93 9.08
N ILE A 128 0.82 1.24 10.38
CA ILE A 128 2.08 1.62 11.04
C ILE A 128 3.10 0.48 10.93
N LEU A 129 2.69 -0.76 11.19
CA LEU A 129 3.57 -1.93 11.04
C LEU A 129 4.05 -2.08 9.58
N ALA A 130 3.13 -1.96 8.62
CA ALA A 130 3.45 -2.01 7.20
C ALA A 130 4.38 -0.88 6.76
N MET A 131 4.27 0.31 7.38
CA MET A 131 5.16 1.45 7.13
C MET A 131 6.60 1.13 7.54
N PHE A 132 6.80 0.65 8.76
CA PHE A 132 8.13 0.30 9.25
C PHE A 132 8.75 -0.84 8.43
N LEU A 133 7.99 -1.92 8.21
CA LEU A 133 8.44 -3.05 7.40
C LEU A 133 8.76 -2.60 5.97
N GLY A 134 7.87 -1.82 5.34
CA GLY A 134 8.03 -1.29 4.01
C GLY A 134 9.28 -0.43 3.88
N TYR A 135 9.58 0.41 4.88
CA TYR A 135 10.78 1.24 4.90
C TYR A 135 12.07 0.40 4.94
N TYR A 136 12.20 -0.50 5.92
CA TYR A 136 13.44 -1.25 6.11
C TYR A 136 13.69 -2.27 5.00
N VAL A 137 12.64 -2.96 4.55
CA VAL A 137 12.74 -3.94 3.45
C VAL A 137 13.12 -3.24 2.15
N SER A 138 12.42 -2.15 1.78
CA SER A 138 12.75 -1.41 0.55
C SER A 138 14.14 -0.80 0.61
N LEU A 139 14.54 -0.20 1.73
CA LEU A 139 15.88 0.36 1.90
C LEU A 139 16.96 -0.73 1.76
N SER A 140 16.78 -1.90 2.40
CA SER A 140 17.74 -2.99 2.30
C SER A 140 17.86 -3.54 0.88
N ILE A 141 16.78 -3.60 0.11
CA ILE A 141 16.81 -4.07 -1.29
C ILE A 141 17.53 -3.04 -2.16
N LEU A 142 17.22 -1.75 -1.99
CA LEU A 142 17.79 -0.67 -2.80
C LEU A 142 19.29 -0.50 -2.55
N THR A 143 19.75 -0.56 -1.30
CA THR A 143 21.17 -0.44 -0.96
C THR A 143 21.99 -1.62 -1.49
N ARG A 144 21.46 -2.85 -1.41
CA ARG A 144 22.10 -4.04 -1.99
C ARG A 144 22.23 -3.95 -3.51
N LYS A 145 21.20 -3.45 -4.20
CA LYS A 145 21.23 -3.24 -5.65
C LYS A 145 22.28 -2.21 -6.07
N ILE A 146 22.45 -1.12 -5.31
CA ILE A 146 23.47 -0.11 -5.60
C ILE A 146 24.87 -0.67 -5.39
N LYS A 147 25.09 -1.47 -4.33
CA LYS A 147 26.38 -2.09 -4.05
C LYS A 147 26.79 -3.04 -5.19
N SER A 148 25.90 -3.94 -5.60
CA SER A 148 26.15 -4.87 -6.71
C SER A 148 26.49 -4.16 -8.02
N LYS A 149 25.80 -3.06 -8.35
CA LYS A 149 26.08 -2.28 -9.57
C LYS A 149 27.45 -1.60 -9.56
N ASN A 150 28.04 -1.34 -8.40
CA ASN A 150 29.37 -0.73 -8.29
C ASN A 150 30.50 -1.78 -8.28
N GLU A 151 30.17 -3.07 -8.18
CA GLU A 151 31.11 -4.19 -8.20
C GLU A 151 31.22 -4.84 -9.61
N ASP A 152 30.32 -4.48 -10.53
CA ASP A 152 30.31 -4.85 -11.97
C ASP A 152 30.93 -3.76 -12.85
#